data_AF-A0A024Q899-F1
#
_entry.id   AF-A0A024Q899-F1
#
_cell.length_a   1.000
_cell.length_b   1.000
_cell.length_c   1.000
_cell.angle_alpha   90.00
_cell.angle_beta   90.00
_cell.angle_gamma   90.00
#
_symmetry.space_group_name_H-M   'P 1'
#
loop_
_entity.id
_entity.type
_entity.pdbx_description
1 polymer ?
#
loop_
_entity_poly.entity_id
_entity_poly.type
_entity_poly.pdbx_seq_one_letter_code
_entity_poly.pdbx_strand_id
1 'polypeptide(L)'
;MHESIQQLISHTAERLGLHTYYLKHHYFTKQKNAIGEIQYELTMEWFPNDHTDHQEDELNPPGTAVVDVDIHTGKIQTIIFVEGTSYSTSESLANIASNSEATIEWIEEMTDLEFGRQFQLISESEREMQFRAAVDNIPVYPGGVIQVEFNQEGQLVLFSINGSFPSEHQIHWEPFALTPSIVEPIASNQCKLFEIPVESAQEWKSIYGTTTFFLTNNGKTALAYESVEASSFQYHIDQIITWEGTTNQSIPLKEIDLSTEVTEEQALTNLADTEISTLSSAKKTKAREAVQRLLQQEFSEDSGKWRLATIYREHTYLFAELRPVEPGHRIIEPKLTMILDASTLEPLNYTDNRILMEIFQDFKVADTPVITKKEAFEKLHNHLEITPVYVYQPHQKSYILCGKIECANGVDAVTGEVVNLDE
;
A
#
# COMPACT_ATOMS: atom_id res chain seq x y z
N MET A 1 12.76 29.85 -3.96
CA MET A 1 13.25 28.93 -4.98
C MET A 1 14.75 28.95 -5.08
N HIS A 2 15.34 28.01 -4.35
CA HIS A 2 16.74 27.62 -4.37
C HIS A 2 17.21 27.23 -5.78
N GLU A 3 18.50 27.44 -6.08
CA GLU A 3 19.08 27.23 -7.41
C GLU A 3 18.91 25.79 -7.91
N SER A 4 19.07 24.79 -7.03
CA SER A 4 18.86 23.39 -7.39
C SER A 4 17.43 23.09 -7.85
N ILE A 5 16.42 23.71 -7.22
CA ILE A 5 15.01 23.54 -7.63
C ILE A 5 14.77 24.20 -8.99
N GLN A 6 15.36 25.38 -9.23
CA GLN A 6 15.28 26.03 -10.55
C GLN A 6 15.90 25.18 -11.65
N GLN A 7 17.02 24.52 -11.35
CA GLN A 7 17.68 23.58 -12.27
C GLN A 7 16.80 22.37 -12.54
N LEU A 8 16.19 21.75 -11.51
CA LEU A 8 15.26 20.63 -11.69
C LEU A 8 14.06 21.01 -12.57
N ILE A 9 13.45 22.16 -12.32
CA ILE A 9 12.33 22.69 -13.11
C ILE A 9 12.75 22.88 -14.58
N SER A 10 13.91 23.51 -14.80
CA SER A 10 14.40 23.79 -16.16
C SER A 10 14.76 22.51 -16.91
N HIS A 11 15.46 21.57 -16.25
CA HIS A 11 15.81 20.28 -16.82
C HIS A 11 14.57 19.43 -17.12
N THR A 12 13.55 19.48 -16.26
CA THR A 12 12.28 18.77 -16.49
C THR A 12 11.57 19.33 -17.72
N ALA A 13 11.46 20.66 -17.83
CA ALA A 13 10.85 21.30 -18.99
C ALA A 13 11.59 20.99 -20.30
N GLU A 14 12.92 20.96 -20.29
CA GLU A 14 13.74 20.60 -21.44
C GLU A 14 13.57 19.13 -21.81
N ARG A 15 13.71 18.21 -20.83
CA ARG A 15 13.61 16.76 -21.05
C ARG A 15 12.24 16.34 -21.59
N LEU A 16 11.18 16.98 -21.10
CA LEU A 16 9.80 16.67 -21.49
C LEU A 16 9.27 17.57 -22.61
N GLY A 17 10.09 18.46 -23.19
CA GLY A 17 9.69 19.32 -24.31
C GLY A 17 8.51 20.23 -23.99
N LEU A 18 8.49 20.83 -22.79
CA LEU A 18 7.38 21.66 -22.28
C LEU A 18 7.48 23.13 -22.74
N HIS A 19 8.06 23.40 -23.91
CA HIS A 19 8.28 24.78 -24.40
C HIS A 19 6.97 25.53 -24.76
N THR A 20 5.92 24.78 -25.03
CA THR A 20 4.55 25.26 -25.32
C THR A 20 3.71 25.41 -24.04
N TYR A 21 4.34 25.31 -22.87
CA TYR A 21 3.72 25.39 -21.56
C TYR A 21 4.33 26.51 -20.72
N TYR A 22 3.63 26.87 -19.65
CA TYR A 22 4.18 27.65 -18.54
C TYR A 22 3.94 26.94 -17.20
N LEU A 23 4.90 27.05 -16.29
CA LEU A 23 4.74 26.51 -14.93
C LEU A 23 3.73 27.36 -14.18
N LYS A 24 2.60 26.76 -13.81
CA LYS A 24 1.51 27.43 -13.08
C LYS A 24 1.67 27.26 -11.57
N HIS A 25 1.82 26.02 -11.12
CA HIS A 25 2.00 25.67 -9.71
C HIS A 25 3.20 24.75 -9.52
N HIS A 26 3.83 24.87 -8.36
CA HIS A 26 4.75 23.87 -7.84
C HIS A 26 4.63 23.82 -6.33
N TYR A 27 4.78 22.62 -5.78
CA TYR A 27 4.79 22.38 -4.34
C TYR A 27 5.66 21.17 -4.04
N PHE A 28 5.99 20.99 -2.76
CA PHE A 28 6.88 19.91 -2.33
C PHE A 28 6.10 18.92 -1.50
N THR A 29 6.27 17.64 -1.75
CA THR A 29 5.64 16.59 -0.97
C THR A 29 6.70 15.70 -0.33
N LYS A 30 6.32 15.09 0.78
CA LYS A 30 7.11 14.09 1.47
C LYS A 30 6.36 12.77 1.43
N GLN A 31 6.95 11.78 0.80
CA GLN A 31 6.41 10.44 0.70
C GLN A 31 7.26 9.45 1.48
N LYS A 32 6.62 8.37 1.92
CA LYS A 32 7.30 7.24 2.55
C LYS A 32 6.98 5.98 1.76
N ASN A 33 8.01 5.32 1.23
CA ASN A 33 7.82 4.11 0.45
C ASN A 33 7.53 2.88 1.34
N ALA A 34 7.14 1.77 0.71
CA ALA A 34 6.73 0.54 1.42
C ALA A 34 7.85 -0.09 2.29
N ILE A 35 9.12 0.12 1.93
CA ILE A 35 10.26 -0.34 2.73
C ILE A 35 10.67 0.65 3.84
N GLY A 36 10.04 1.82 3.86
CA GLY A 36 10.12 2.79 4.94
C GLY A 36 11.08 3.94 4.71
N GLU A 37 11.60 4.10 3.50
CA GLU A 37 12.45 5.22 3.10
C GLU A 37 11.60 6.45 2.82
N ILE A 38 12.16 7.62 3.14
CA ILE A 38 11.52 8.91 2.90
C ILE A 38 12.04 9.46 1.58
N GLN A 39 11.13 9.90 0.73
CA GLN A 39 11.41 10.58 -0.52
C GLN A 39 10.74 11.95 -0.48
N TYR A 40 11.43 12.94 -1.03
CA TYR A 40 10.90 14.28 -1.17
C TYR A 40 10.74 14.58 -2.65
N GLU A 41 9.54 14.98 -3.05
CA GLU A 41 9.18 15.20 -4.43
C GLU A 41 8.84 16.66 -4.67
N LEU A 42 9.25 17.16 -5.82
CA LEU A 42 8.80 18.41 -6.38
C LEU A 42 7.70 18.08 -7.39
N THR A 43 6.47 18.46 -7.07
CA THR A 43 5.34 18.39 -8.00
C THR A 43 5.27 19.69 -8.78
N MET A 44 5.14 19.59 -10.10
CA MET A 44 5.04 20.72 -11.02
C MET A 44 3.81 20.57 -11.91
N GLU A 45 3.01 21.63 -12.00
CA GLU A 45 1.87 21.70 -12.91
C GLU A 45 2.13 22.72 -14.01
N TRP A 46 2.22 22.22 -15.24
CA TRP A 46 2.51 23.01 -16.42
C TRP A 46 1.25 23.15 -17.28
N PHE A 47 0.79 24.38 -17.45
CA PHE A 47 -0.42 24.66 -18.23
C PHE A 47 -0.03 24.97 -19.68
N PRO A 48 -0.82 24.50 -20.68
CA PRO A 48 -0.60 24.89 -22.06
C PRO A 48 -0.74 26.40 -22.26
N ASN A 49 0.08 26.98 -23.14
CA ASN A 49 0.15 28.44 -23.34
C ASN A 49 -1.14 29.07 -23.90
N ASP A 50 -2.05 28.29 -24.46
CA ASP A 50 -3.35 28.72 -24.95
C ASP A 50 -4.45 28.77 -23.88
N HIS A 51 -4.15 28.35 -22.65
CA HIS A 51 -5.07 28.31 -21.50
C HIS A 51 -4.71 29.33 -20.39
N THR A 52 -4.50 30.62 -20.75
CA THR A 52 -4.08 31.66 -19.79
C THR A 52 -5.18 32.27 -18.91
N ASP A 53 -6.45 32.07 -19.27
CA ASP A 53 -7.62 32.69 -18.59
C ASP A 53 -8.24 31.80 -17.49
N HIS A 54 -7.50 30.78 -17.04
CA HIS A 54 -7.95 29.76 -16.08
C HIS A 54 -8.02 30.30 -14.63
N GLN A 55 -9.12 30.02 -13.91
CA GLN A 55 -9.32 30.45 -12.52
C GLN A 55 -8.77 29.43 -11.51
N GLU A 56 -8.27 29.90 -10.36
CA GLU A 56 -7.64 29.02 -9.35
C GLU A 56 -8.54 27.91 -8.81
N ASP A 57 -9.87 28.07 -8.82
CA ASP A 57 -10.83 27.06 -8.34
C ASP A 57 -11.32 26.10 -9.45
N GLU A 58 -10.84 26.24 -10.68
CA GLU A 58 -11.22 25.37 -11.80
C GLU A 58 -10.32 24.12 -11.88
N LEU A 59 -10.85 23.03 -12.42
CA LEU A 59 -10.05 21.82 -12.67
C LEU A 59 -8.93 22.10 -13.68
N ASN A 60 -7.78 21.46 -13.51
CA ASN A 60 -6.66 21.59 -14.45
C ASN A 60 -7.13 21.40 -15.91
N PRO A 61 -6.77 22.32 -16.83
CA PRO A 61 -7.26 22.26 -18.20
C PRO A 61 -6.72 21.02 -18.94
N PRO A 62 -7.39 20.58 -20.02
CA PRO A 62 -6.93 19.47 -20.84
C PRO A 62 -5.51 19.70 -21.35
N GLY A 63 -4.69 18.66 -21.19
CA GLY A 63 -3.29 18.63 -21.59
C GLY A 63 -2.30 19.36 -20.69
N THR A 64 -2.74 19.84 -19.51
CA THR A 64 -1.84 20.17 -18.40
C THR A 64 -0.90 19.00 -18.11
N ALA A 65 0.40 19.27 -18.00
CA ALA A 65 1.39 18.29 -17.62
C ALA A 65 1.66 18.40 -16.11
N VAL A 66 1.33 17.35 -15.36
CA VAL A 66 1.66 17.19 -13.94
C VAL A 66 2.87 16.27 -13.84
N VAL A 67 3.95 16.74 -13.23
CA VAL A 67 5.22 16.02 -13.18
C VAL A 67 5.77 16.02 -11.76
N ASP A 68 6.06 14.82 -11.24
CA ASP A 68 6.70 14.62 -9.94
C ASP A 68 8.16 14.24 -10.14
N VAL A 69 9.05 14.91 -9.42
CA VAL A 69 10.50 14.67 -9.49
C VAL A 69 11.07 14.50 -8.10
N ASP A 70 11.81 13.42 -7.87
CA ASP A 70 12.57 13.24 -6.63
C ASP A 70 13.66 14.32 -6.55
N ILE A 71 13.62 15.14 -5.49
CA ILE A 71 14.42 16.36 -5.36
C ILE A 71 15.91 16.05 -5.22
N HIS A 72 16.26 14.87 -4.72
CA HIS A 72 17.64 14.52 -4.39
C HIS A 72 18.34 13.78 -5.53
N THR A 73 17.59 12.96 -6.27
CA THR A 73 18.10 12.18 -7.40
C THR A 73 17.86 12.86 -8.74
N GLY A 74 16.88 13.78 -8.81
CA GLY A 74 16.42 14.40 -10.05
C GLY A 74 15.65 13.46 -10.97
N LYS A 75 15.30 12.26 -10.50
CA LYS A 75 14.55 11.26 -11.28
C LYS A 75 13.07 11.59 -11.28
N ILE A 76 12.48 11.58 -12.47
CA ILE A 76 11.04 11.74 -12.66
C ILE A 76 10.33 10.49 -12.13
N GLN A 77 9.36 10.68 -11.24
CA GLN A 77 8.51 9.62 -10.69
C GLN A 77 7.19 9.50 -11.46
N THR A 78 6.61 10.63 -11.84
CA THR A 78 5.30 10.69 -12.49
C THR A 78 5.30 11.71 -13.62
N ILE A 79 4.63 11.39 -14.72
CA ILE A 79 4.24 12.31 -15.80
C ILE A 79 2.78 12.02 -16.10
N ILE A 80 1.89 13.00 -15.96
CA ILE A 80 0.48 12.88 -16.33
C ILE A 80 0.12 14.05 -17.24
N PHE A 81 -0.44 13.74 -18.40
CA PHE A 81 -1.08 14.71 -19.27
C PHE A 81 -2.60 14.62 -19.10
N VAL A 82 -3.19 15.67 -18.51
CA VAL A 82 -4.62 15.71 -18.14
C VAL A 82 -5.50 15.47 -19.36
N GLU A 83 -6.55 14.66 -19.17
CA GLU A 83 -7.48 14.22 -20.23
C GLU A 83 -6.80 13.53 -21.44
N GLY A 84 -5.62 12.94 -21.26
CA GLY A 84 -4.95 12.16 -22.30
C GLY A 84 -4.48 12.98 -23.50
N THR A 85 -4.25 14.29 -23.31
CA THR A 85 -3.84 15.20 -24.39
C THR A 85 -2.42 15.70 -24.12
N SER A 86 -1.46 15.47 -25.02
CA SER A 86 -0.09 15.97 -24.86
C SER A 86 0.27 16.99 -25.93
N TYR A 87 0.72 18.17 -25.51
CA TYR A 87 1.33 19.20 -26.38
C TYR A 87 2.85 19.22 -26.26
N SER A 88 3.45 18.18 -25.67
CA SER A 88 4.89 18.02 -25.57
C SER A 88 5.51 18.01 -26.97
N THR A 89 6.61 18.76 -27.13
CA THR A 89 7.39 18.76 -28.38
C THR A 89 8.58 17.80 -28.31
N SER A 90 8.63 16.92 -27.31
CA SER A 90 9.75 16.00 -27.13
C SER A 90 9.69 14.86 -28.13
N GLU A 91 10.71 14.75 -28.99
CA GLU A 91 10.83 13.65 -29.95
C GLU A 91 11.01 12.30 -29.25
N SER A 92 11.61 12.26 -28.05
CA SER A 92 11.75 11.02 -27.29
C SER A 92 10.38 10.51 -26.85
N LEU A 93 9.50 11.38 -26.34
CA LEU A 93 8.15 10.99 -25.90
C LEU A 93 7.20 10.64 -27.04
N ALA A 94 7.45 11.13 -28.26
CA ALA A 94 6.60 10.87 -29.42
C ALA A 94 6.83 9.48 -30.05
N ASN A 95 7.98 8.84 -29.79
CA ASN A 95 8.38 7.60 -30.48
C ASN A 95 8.38 6.35 -29.59
N ILE A 96 8.15 6.49 -28.29
CA ILE A 96 8.17 5.34 -27.36
C ILE A 96 7.06 4.32 -27.60
N ALA A 97 5.89 4.76 -28.10
CA ALA A 97 4.78 3.85 -28.43
C ALA A 97 5.01 3.03 -29.71
N SER A 98 6.18 3.16 -30.36
CA SER A 98 6.45 2.48 -31.63
C SER A 98 6.48 0.95 -31.50
N ASN A 99 6.98 0.45 -30.37
CA ASN A 99 6.89 -0.96 -29.94
C ASN A 99 7.30 -1.09 -28.46
N SER A 100 7.11 -2.29 -27.91
CA SER A 100 7.41 -2.63 -26.50
C SER A 100 8.89 -2.42 -26.14
N GLU A 101 9.82 -2.72 -27.04
CA GLU A 101 11.27 -2.57 -26.83
C GLU A 101 11.65 -1.10 -26.68
N ALA A 102 11.10 -0.21 -27.51
CA ALA A 102 11.32 1.24 -27.40
C ALA A 102 10.80 1.81 -26.07
N THR A 103 9.65 1.31 -25.59
CA THR A 103 9.14 1.70 -24.26
C THR A 103 10.03 1.19 -23.14
N ILE A 104 10.53 -0.05 -23.25
CA ILE A 104 11.45 -0.63 -22.27
C ILE A 104 12.75 0.18 -22.21
N GLU A 105 13.42 0.42 -23.35
CA GLU A 105 14.66 1.20 -23.42
C GLU A 105 14.49 2.60 -22.82
N TRP A 106 13.35 3.25 -23.08
CA TRP A 106 13.04 4.54 -22.50
C TRP A 106 12.86 4.47 -20.97
N ILE A 107 12.20 3.44 -20.44
CA ILE A 107 12.10 3.22 -18.99
C ILE A 107 13.49 3.02 -18.39
N GLU A 108 14.36 2.22 -19.01
CA GLU A 108 15.74 2.00 -18.54
C GLU A 108 16.53 3.32 -18.49
N GLU A 109 16.43 4.16 -19.52
CA GLU A 109 17.05 5.50 -19.55
C GLU A 109 16.48 6.46 -18.49
N MET A 110 15.17 6.38 -18.23
CA MET A 110 14.50 7.24 -17.25
C MET A 110 14.82 6.86 -15.80
N THR A 111 15.02 5.57 -15.53
CA THR A 111 15.02 5.01 -14.18
C THR A 111 16.37 4.44 -13.74
N ASP A 112 17.29 4.19 -14.67
CA ASP A 112 18.52 3.39 -14.50
C ASP A 112 18.26 1.93 -14.05
N LEU A 113 17.05 1.42 -14.28
CA LEU A 113 16.70 0.01 -14.01
C LEU A 113 16.99 -0.84 -15.23
N GLU A 114 17.25 -2.14 -15.03
CA GLU A 114 17.47 -3.12 -16.10
C GLU A 114 16.26 -4.06 -16.28
N PHE A 115 15.72 -4.16 -17.49
CA PHE A 115 14.60 -5.04 -17.83
C PHE A 115 14.99 -6.51 -17.75
N GLY A 116 14.07 -7.34 -17.23
CA GLY A 116 14.31 -8.76 -16.96
C GLY A 116 15.15 -9.02 -15.70
N ARG A 117 15.89 -8.03 -15.21
CA ARG A 117 16.62 -8.09 -13.94
C ARG A 117 15.90 -7.41 -12.79
N GLN A 118 15.51 -6.14 -12.95
CA GLN A 118 14.92 -5.32 -11.88
C GLN A 118 13.43 -5.03 -12.10
N PHE A 119 12.95 -5.15 -13.33
CA PHE A 119 11.52 -5.06 -13.65
C PHE A 119 11.15 -5.97 -14.82
N GLN A 120 9.88 -6.34 -14.92
CA GLN A 120 9.36 -7.20 -15.99
C GLN A 120 7.94 -6.81 -16.38
N LEU A 121 7.59 -7.06 -17.65
CA LEU A 121 6.25 -6.78 -18.21
C LEU A 121 5.20 -7.71 -17.59
N ILE A 122 4.07 -7.15 -17.16
CA ILE A 122 2.91 -7.87 -16.62
C ILE A 122 1.79 -7.92 -17.65
N SER A 123 1.50 -6.78 -18.26
CA SER A 123 0.42 -6.63 -19.23
C SER A 123 0.81 -5.62 -20.30
N GLU A 124 0.30 -5.86 -21.49
CA GLU A 124 0.49 -5.01 -22.66
C GLU A 124 -0.80 -4.98 -23.47
N SER A 125 -1.22 -3.76 -23.83
CA SER A 125 -2.28 -3.48 -24.78
C SER A 125 -1.79 -2.43 -25.80
N GLU A 126 -2.62 -2.07 -26.78
CA GLU A 126 -2.26 -1.05 -27.77
C GLU A 126 -1.93 0.33 -27.15
N ARG A 127 -2.40 0.61 -25.92
CA ARG A 127 -2.30 1.93 -25.30
C ARG A 127 -1.75 1.93 -23.88
N GLU A 128 -1.43 0.76 -23.33
CA GLU A 128 -1.01 0.64 -21.95
C GLU A 128 -0.01 -0.49 -21.79
N MET A 129 1.03 -0.24 -21.02
CA MET A 129 1.98 -1.24 -20.57
C MET A 129 2.15 -1.11 -19.05
N GLN A 130 2.08 -2.25 -18.36
CA GLN A 130 2.36 -2.32 -16.93
C GLN A 130 3.52 -3.26 -16.66
N PHE A 131 4.44 -2.82 -15.80
CA PHE A 131 5.59 -3.58 -15.36
C PHE A 131 5.57 -3.69 -13.83
N ARG A 132 6.17 -4.76 -13.31
CA ARG A 132 6.44 -4.92 -11.87
C ARG A 132 7.92 -5.01 -11.60
N ALA A 133 8.31 -4.61 -10.41
CA ALA A 133 9.63 -4.91 -9.85
C ALA A 133 9.85 -6.42 -9.76
N ALA A 134 11.07 -6.84 -10.10
CA ALA A 134 11.49 -8.22 -10.09
C ALA A 134 12.99 -8.32 -9.77
N VAL A 135 13.46 -9.53 -9.51
CA VAL A 135 14.86 -9.92 -9.38
C VAL A 135 15.02 -11.19 -10.22
N ASP A 136 15.67 -11.09 -11.38
CA ASP A 136 15.82 -12.19 -12.34
C ASP A 136 14.48 -12.89 -12.65
N ASN A 137 13.47 -12.11 -13.02
CA ASN A 137 12.07 -12.51 -13.26
C ASN A 137 11.27 -13.01 -12.03
N ILE A 138 11.89 -13.10 -10.86
CA ILE A 138 11.19 -13.42 -9.60
C ILE A 138 10.58 -12.13 -9.04
N PRO A 139 9.27 -12.04 -8.80
CA PRO A 139 8.65 -10.84 -8.24
C PRO A 139 9.19 -10.51 -6.85
N VAL A 140 9.09 -9.23 -6.47
CA VAL A 140 9.48 -8.75 -5.14
C VAL A 140 8.25 -8.31 -4.36
N TYR A 141 8.36 -8.33 -3.03
CA TYR A 141 7.31 -7.94 -2.11
C TYR A 141 7.90 -7.17 -0.90
N PRO A 142 7.38 -5.98 -0.55
CA PRO A 142 6.39 -5.20 -1.31
C PRO A 142 6.90 -4.88 -2.73
N GLY A 143 5.97 -4.86 -3.69
CA GLY A 143 6.28 -4.68 -5.10
C GLY A 143 6.48 -3.23 -5.50
N GLY A 144 7.19 -3.01 -6.60
CA GLY A 144 7.14 -1.78 -7.38
C GLY A 144 6.34 -1.98 -8.66
N VAL A 145 5.72 -0.91 -9.16
CA VAL A 145 4.95 -0.89 -10.41
C VAL A 145 5.44 0.25 -11.28
N ILE A 146 5.58 0.00 -12.57
CA ILE A 146 5.76 1.03 -13.60
C ILE A 146 4.55 0.95 -14.53
N GLN A 147 3.89 2.07 -14.75
CA GLN A 147 2.76 2.17 -15.68
C GLN A 147 3.07 3.18 -16.76
N VAL A 148 2.78 2.83 -18.01
CA VAL A 148 2.93 3.68 -19.18
C VAL A 148 1.65 3.64 -19.99
N GLU A 149 1.10 4.81 -20.34
CA GLU A 149 -0.09 4.92 -21.21
C GLU A 149 0.12 5.89 -22.36
N PHE A 150 -0.56 5.59 -23.47
CA PHE A 150 -0.53 6.33 -24.72
C PHE A 150 -1.92 6.76 -25.17
N ASN A 151 -2.01 7.93 -25.80
CA ASN A 151 -3.24 8.35 -26.47
C ASN A 151 -3.42 7.68 -27.85
N GLN A 152 -4.45 8.11 -28.59
CA GLN A 152 -4.77 7.53 -29.90
C GLN A 152 -3.72 7.84 -30.97
N GLU A 153 -2.99 8.95 -30.83
CA GLU A 153 -1.88 9.31 -31.71
C GLU A 153 -0.56 8.63 -31.32
N GLY A 154 -0.54 7.83 -30.24
CA GLY A 154 0.67 7.17 -29.74
C GLY A 154 1.59 8.07 -28.90
N GLN A 155 1.09 9.21 -28.41
CA GLN A 155 1.85 10.09 -27.53
C GLN A 155 1.73 9.63 -26.08
N LEU A 156 2.81 9.76 -25.30
CA LEU A 156 2.80 9.52 -23.85
C LEU A 156 1.77 10.41 -23.17
N VAL A 157 0.89 9.81 -22.35
CA VAL A 157 -0.04 10.54 -21.50
C VAL A 157 0.10 10.21 -20.03
N LEU A 158 0.64 9.04 -19.70
CA LEU A 158 0.94 8.66 -18.32
C LEU A 158 2.25 7.89 -18.26
N PHE A 159 3.14 8.30 -17.37
CA PHE A 159 4.22 7.49 -16.84
C PHE A 159 4.14 7.58 -15.32
N SER A 160 4.25 6.45 -14.63
CA SER A 160 4.48 6.46 -13.19
C SER A 160 5.38 5.30 -12.79
N ILE A 161 6.25 5.54 -11.81
CA ILE A 161 7.03 4.51 -11.13
C ILE A 161 6.79 4.64 -9.63
N ASN A 162 6.27 3.58 -9.03
CA ASN A 162 5.88 3.56 -7.62
C ASN A 162 6.41 2.30 -6.93
N GLY A 163 6.66 2.40 -5.63
CA GLY A 163 7.13 1.28 -4.81
C GLY A 163 8.64 1.06 -4.89
N SER A 164 9.09 -0.17 -4.61
CA SER A 164 10.52 -0.46 -4.42
C SER A 164 11.08 -1.38 -5.51
N PHE A 165 12.21 -0.97 -6.08
CA PHE A 165 12.98 -1.72 -7.08
C PHE A 165 14.36 -2.03 -6.49
N PRO A 166 14.58 -3.25 -5.97
CA PRO A 166 15.81 -3.54 -5.25
C PRO A 166 17.03 -3.56 -6.16
N SER A 167 18.16 -3.16 -5.59
CA SER A 167 19.49 -3.35 -6.18
C SER A 167 20.07 -4.71 -5.81
N GLU A 168 21.04 -5.21 -6.59
CA GLU A 168 21.68 -6.52 -6.35
C GLU A 168 22.24 -6.67 -4.93
N HIS A 169 22.75 -5.58 -4.33
CA HIS A 169 23.31 -5.58 -2.98
C HIS A 169 22.27 -5.80 -1.88
N GLN A 170 20.98 -5.59 -2.18
CA GLN A 170 19.89 -5.81 -1.24
C GLN A 170 19.33 -7.24 -1.33
N ILE A 171 19.83 -8.08 -2.24
CA ILE A 171 19.28 -9.42 -2.49
C ILE A 171 20.10 -10.51 -1.79
N HIS A 172 19.42 -11.39 -1.06
CA HIS A 172 19.99 -12.65 -0.60
C HIS A 172 19.76 -13.76 -1.62
N TRP A 173 20.80 -14.08 -2.40
CA TRP A 173 20.73 -15.07 -3.47
C TRP A 173 20.76 -16.51 -2.96
N GLU A 174 19.76 -17.30 -3.35
CA GLU A 174 19.67 -18.73 -3.07
C GLU A 174 18.75 -19.43 -4.08
N PRO A 175 18.92 -20.74 -4.35
CA PRO A 175 17.99 -21.50 -5.18
C PRO A 175 16.67 -21.75 -4.45
N PHE A 176 15.55 -21.70 -5.17
CA PHE A 176 14.24 -22.04 -4.62
C PHE A 176 14.17 -23.51 -4.22
N ALA A 177 13.75 -23.79 -2.98
CA ALA A 177 13.86 -25.11 -2.35
C ALA A 177 12.54 -25.64 -1.77
N LEU A 178 11.45 -24.87 -1.82
CA LEU A 178 10.15 -25.31 -1.30
C LEU A 178 9.53 -26.37 -2.20
N THR A 179 8.96 -27.39 -1.56
CA THR A 179 8.23 -28.48 -2.22
C THR A 179 6.85 -28.64 -1.59
N PRO A 180 5.87 -29.26 -2.29
CA PRO A 180 4.54 -29.51 -1.73
C PRO A 180 4.58 -30.20 -0.35
N SER A 181 5.48 -31.17 -0.16
CA SER A 181 5.62 -31.88 1.13
C SER A 181 6.05 -30.98 2.30
N ILE A 182 6.75 -29.86 2.02
CA ILE A 182 7.12 -28.87 3.04
C ILE A 182 5.95 -27.91 3.29
N VAL A 183 5.24 -27.53 2.23
CA VAL A 183 4.19 -26.49 2.27
C VAL A 183 2.88 -27.01 2.84
N GLU A 184 2.43 -28.21 2.44
CA GLU A 184 1.10 -28.74 2.78
C GLU A 184 0.79 -28.76 4.28
N PRO A 185 1.69 -29.23 5.18
CA PRO A 185 1.41 -29.21 6.62
C PRO A 185 1.23 -27.78 7.16
N ILE A 186 1.95 -26.81 6.59
CA ILE A 186 1.89 -25.40 7.00
C ILE A 186 0.60 -24.77 6.47
N ALA A 187 0.29 -24.95 5.18
CA ALA A 187 -0.95 -24.48 4.57
C ALA A 187 -2.18 -25.07 5.27
N SER A 188 -2.15 -26.35 5.64
CA SER A 188 -3.23 -26.98 6.41
C SER A 188 -3.45 -26.28 7.75
N ASN A 189 -2.37 -25.90 8.44
CA ASN A 189 -2.48 -25.14 9.68
C ASN A 189 -3.06 -23.74 9.45
N GLN A 190 -2.74 -23.09 8.32
CA GLN A 190 -3.26 -21.78 7.94
C GLN A 190 -4.71 -21.78 7.44
N CYS A 191 -5.26 -22.94 7.04
CA CYS A 191 -6.66 -23.04 6.64
C CYS A 191 -7.59 -22.72 7.82
N LYS A 192 -8.52 -21.78 7.64
CA LYS A 192 -9.43 -21.28 8.69
C LYS A 192 -10.84 -21.17 8.13
N LEU A 193 -11.79 -21.11 9.04
CA LEU A 193 -13.18 -20.81 8.73
C LEU A 193 -13.36 -19.30 8.70
N PHE A 194 -13.91 -18.80 7.60
CA PHE A 194 -14.28 -17.41 7.40
C PHE A 194 -15.76 -17.30 7.07
N GLU A 195 -16.37 -16.17 7.40
CA GLU A 195 -17.68 -15.77 6.93
C GLU A 195 -17.51 -14.65 5.90
N ILE A 196 -17.95 -14.89 4.67
CA ILE A 196 -17.93 -13.91 3.58
C ILE A 196 -19.36 -13.44 3.25
N PRO A 197 -19.57 -12.14 2.99
CA PRO A 197 -20.88 -11.66 2.56
C PRO A 197 -21.07 -11.97 1.07
N VAL A 198 -22.17 -12.63 0.72
CA VAL A 198 -22.55 -12.90 -0.68
C VAL A 198 -23.72 -12.01 -1.05
N GLU A 199 -23.43 -10.91 -1.75
CA GLU A 199 -24.42 -9.87 -2.06
C GLU A 199 -25.59 -10.38 -2.90
N SER A 200 -25.30 -11.22 -3.91
CA SER A 200 -26.31 -11.79 -4.79
C SER A 200 -27.35 -12.65 -4.05
N ALA A 201 -26.95 -13.25 -2.93
CA ALA A 201 -27.79 -14.10 -2.09
C ALA A 201 -28.27 -13.38 -0.80
N GLN A 202 -27.75 -12.18 -0.51
CA GLN A 202 -27.98 -11.43 0.74
C GLN A 202 -27.79 -12.29 1.99
N GLU A 203 -26.72 -13.09 2.02
CA GLU A 203 -26.39 -13.95 3.15
C GLU A 203 -24.89 -13.98 3.42
N TRP A 204 -24.52 -14.31 4.66
CA TRP A 204 -23.18 -14.68 5.02
C TRP A 204 -22.96 -16.16 4.73
N LYS A 205 -21.83 -16.52 4.11
CA LYS A 205 -21.46 -17.92 3.89
C LYS A 205 -20.24 -18.31 4.70
N SER A 206 -20.34 -19.45 5.38
CA SER A 206 -19.26 -20.11 6.09
C SER A 206 -18.36 -20.84 5.08
N ILE A 207 -17.12 -20.38 4.91
CA ILE A 207 -16.16 -20.94 3.94
C ILE A 207 -14.86 -21.32 4.66
N TYR A 208 -14.36 -22.52 4.39
CA TYR A 208 -12.97 -22.87 4.71
C TYR A 208 -12.06 -22.38 3.59
N GLY A 209 -11.02 -21.63 3.94
CA GLY A 209 -10.04 -21.11 2.98
C GLY A 209 -8.66 -20.94 3.60
N THR A 210 -7.67 -20.62 2.78
CA THR A 210 -6.31 -20.31 3.23
C THR A 210 -6.00 -18.88 2.81
N THR A 211 -5.67 -18.01 3.78
CA THR A 211 -5.21 -16.66 3.48
C THR A 211 -3.82 -16.72 2.86
N THR A 212 -3.50 -15.76 1.99
CA THR A 212 -2.15 -15.62 1.45
C THR A 212 -1.12 -15.49 2.58
N PHE A 213 0.00 -16.19 2.46
CA PHE A 213 1.14 -16.05 3.36
C PHE A 213 2.45 -16.36 2.64
N PHE A 214 3.56 -15.93 3.22
CA PHE A 214 4.89 -16.20 2.69
C PHE A 214 5.59 -17.24 3.55
N LEU A 215 6.22 -18.23 2.94
CA LEU A 215 7.04 -19.21 3.62
C LEU A 215 8.51 -18.98 3.27
N THR A 216 9.37 -18.82 4.27
CA THR A 216 10.82 -18.70 4.05
C THR A 216 11.33 -19.90 3.27
N ASN A 217 12.29 -19.71 2.36
CA ASN A 217 12.78 -20.77 1.46
C ASN A 217 13.30 -22.04 2.18
N ASN A 218 13.69 -21.92 3.45
CA ASN A 218 14.08 -23.04 4.31
C ASN A 218 12.90 -23.82 4.96
N GLY A 219 11.66 -23.43 4.71
CA GLY A 219 10.43 -24.06 5.22
C GLY A 219 10.14 -23.86 6.70
N LYS A 220 10.83 -22.93 7.39
CA LYS A 220 10.75 -22.80 8.86
C LYS A 220 9.77 -21.75 9.37
N THR A 221 9.58 -20.66 8.63
CA THR A 221 8.84 -19.49 9.11
C THR A 221 7.77 -19.09 8.11
N ALA A 222 6.52 -19.09 8.55
CA ALA A 222 5.41 -18.48 7.82
C ALA A 222 5.26 -17.02 8.24
N LEU A 223 5.27 -16.11 7.28
CA LEU A 223 5.05 -14.68 7.43
C LEU A 223 3.63 -14.37 6.93
N ALA A 224 2.79 -13.80 7.79
CA ALA A 224 1.44 -13.40 7.39
C ALA A 224 1.50 -12.25 6.37
N TYR A 225 0.57 -12.24 5.41
CA TYR A 225 0.52 -11.23 4.35
C TYR A 225 0.48 -9.80 4.92
N GLU A 226 -0.36 -9.57 5.93
CA GLU A 226 -0.54 -8.28 6.58
C GLU A 226 0.73 -7.83 7.31
N SER A 227 1.52 -8.77 7.83
CA SER A 227 2.79 -8.44 8.51
C SER A 227 3.88 -8.01 7.52
N VAL A 228 3.80 -8.47 6.27
CA VAL A 228 4.75 -8.10 5.22
C VAL A 228 4.29 -6.84 4.48
N GLU A 229 2.97 -6.61 4.35
CA GLU A 229 2.43 -5.33 3.88
C GLU A 229 2.62 -4.19 4.88
N ALA A 230 2.49 -4.49 6.16
CA ALA A 230 2.62 -3.49 7.20
C ALA A 230 3.95 -2.75 7.04
N SER A 231 3.88 -1.42 6.95
CA SER A 231 5.08 -0.59 6.93
C SER A 231 5.95 -0.95 8.14
N SER A 232 7.27 -0.98 7.94
CA SER A 232 8.30 -1.49 8.85
C SER A 232 8.39 -0.85 10.24
N PHE A 233 7.45 0.03 10.60
CA PHE A 233 7.45 0.85 11.81
C PHE A 233 6.17 0.74 12.64
N GLN A 234 5.38 -0.31 12.42
CA GLN A 234 4.28 -0.68 13.29
C GLN A 234 4.79 -1.39 14.56
N TYR A 235 4.24 -1.03 15.72
CA TYR A 235 4.52 -1.69 16.99
C TYR A 235 3.33 -2.53 17.42
N HIS A 236 3.48 -3.85 17.39
CA HIS A 236 2.50 -4.77 17.96
C HIS A 236 2.60 -4.78 19.49
N ILE A 237 1.46 -4.58 20.16
CA ILE A 237 1.39 -4.42 21.63
C ILE A 237 0.50 -5.47 22.30
N ASP A 238 -0.46 -6.07 21.59
CA ASP A 238 -1.42 -7.10 22.05
C ASP A 238 -1.81 -6.97 23.55
N GLN A 239 -2.51 -5.88 23.88
CA GLN A 239 -2.98 -5.60 25.25
C GLN A 239 -4.48 -5.36 25.29
N ILE A 240 -5.18 -6.11 26.14
CA ILE A 240 -6.61 -5.89 26.43
C ILE A 240 -6.76 -4.60 27.25
N ILE A 241 -7.69 -3.74 26.85
CA ILE A 241 -7.96 -2.46 27.51
C ILE A 241 -9.19 -2.60 28.40
N THR A 242 -9.02 -2.29 29.69
CA THR A 242 -10.07 -2.37 30.72
C THR A 242 -10.08 -1.10 31.57
N TRP A 243 -11.27 -0.69 32.00
CA TRP A 243 -11.47 0.43 32.92
C TRP A 243 -12.65 0.18 33.85
N GLU A 244 -12.72 0.96 34.94
CA GLU A 244 -13.82 0.99 35.89
C GLU A 244 -14.47 2.39 35.91
N GLY A 245 -15.80 2.43 35.97
CA GLY A 245 -16.59 3.65 35.99
C GLY A 245 -16.79 4.29 34.61
N THR A 246 -17.71 5.25 34.52
CA THR A 246 -17.99 6.02 33.31
C THR A 246 -17.54 7.47 33.49
N THR A 247 -17.17 8.14 32.39
CA THR A 247 -16.84 9.57 32.39
C THR A 247 -17.78 10.30 31.43
N ASN A 248 -18.43 11.37 31.88
CA ASN A 248 -19.41 12.13 31.09
C ASN A 248 -18.81 13.26 30.24
N GLN A 249 -17.52 13.17 29.90
CA GLN A 249 -16.84 14.19 29.10
C GLN A 249 -16.53 13.62 27.72
N SER A 250 -17.22 14.12 26.71
CA SER A 250 -16.89 13.82 25.31
C SER A 250 -15.64 14.59 24.88
N ILE A 251 -14.86 13.99 23.99
CA ILE A 251 -13.64 14.60 23.45
C ILE A 251 -14.03 15.44 22.23
N PRO A 252 -13.60 16.72 22.14
CA PRO A 252 -13.81 17.50 20.94
C PRO A 252 -12.95 16.91 19.81
N LEU A 253 -13.60 16.31 18.81
CA LEU A 253 -12.93 15.80 17.62
C LEU A 253 -12.32 16.95 16.83
N LYS A 254 -11.06 16.78 16.43
CA LYS A 254 -10.31 17.71 15.59
C LYS A 254 -10.17 17.15 14.19
N GLU A 255 -10.15 18.05 13.22
CA GLU A 255 -9.77 17.72 11.85
C GLU A 255 -8.32 17.24 11.83
N ILE A 256 -8.06 16.18 11.07
CA ILE A 256 -6.75 15.56 10.95
C ILE A 256 -6.23 15.93 9.56
N ASP A 257 -5.14 16.67 9.53
CA ASP A 257 -4.44 17.02 8.30
C ASP A 257 -3.37 15.98 8.01
N LEU A 258 -3.61 15.12 7.01
CA LEU A 258 -2.67 14.13 6.51
C LEU A 258 -1.96 14.59 5.23
N SER A 259 -1.96 15.89 4.95
CA SER A 259 -1.23 16.45 3.81
C SER A 259 0.25 16.06 3.89
N THR A 260 0.78 15.66 2.75
CA THR A 260 2.20 15.36 2.56
C THR A 260 2.99 16.61 2.17
N GLU A 261 2.33 17.76 2.01
CA GLU A 261 2.97 19.00 1.57
C GLU A 261 3.97 19.51 2.63
N VAL A 262 5.17 19.88 2.17
CA VAL A 262 6.26 20.39 3.00
C VAL A 262 6.84 21.67 2.43
N THR A 263 7.60 22.41 3.23
CA THR A 263 8.27 23.62 2.74
C THR A 263 9.52 23.28 1.91
N GLU A 264 9.93 24.21 1.04
CA GLU A 264 11.18 24.09 0.26
C GLU A 264 12.40 23.82 1.17
N GLU A 265 12.47 24.48 2.33
CA GLU A 265 13.55 24.28 3.29
C GLU A 265 13.54 22.86 3.85
N GLN A 266 12.38 22.34 4.25
CA GLN A 266 12.24 20.97 4.76
C GLN A 266 12.66 19.95 3.69
N ALA A 267 12.18 20.10 2.47
CA ALA A 267 12.50 19.21 1.36
C ALA A 267 14.01 19.19 1.03
N LEU A 268 14.68 20.34 1.03
CA LEU A 268 16.11 20.44 0.71
C LEU A 268 17.03 19.92 1.81
N THR A 269 16.62 20.01 3.08
CA THR A 269 17.48 19.58 4.19
C THR A 269 17.74 18.07 4.19
N ASN A 270 16.98 17.28 3.42
CA ASN A 270 16.98 15.81 3.44
C ASN A 270 17.09 15.29 4.87
N LEU A 271 16.36 15.93 5.79
CA LEU A 271 16.22 15.38 7.11
C LEU A 271 15.39 14.12 6.90
N ALA A 272 16.09 12.99 6.75
CA ALA A 272 15.55 11.74 7.20
C ALA A 272 14.95 12.07 8.55
N ASP A 273 13.65 11.81 8.73
CA ASP A 273 13.07 11.88 10.07
C ASP A 273 13.90 10.93 10.91
N THR A 274 14.92 11.48 11.57
CA THR A 274 15.72 10.83 12.59
C THR A 274 14.82 10.55 13.80
N GLU A 275 13.59 11.08 13.76
CA GLU A 275 12.42 10.73 14.56
C GLU A 275 11.58 9.54 14.05
N ILE A 276 12.06 8.71 13.12
CA ILE A 276 11.63 7.29 13.08
C ILE A 276 12.28 6.56 14.28
N SER A 277 12.15 7.15 15.46
CA SER A 277 12.58 6.58 16.72
C SER A 277 11.56 5.53 17.11
N THR A 278 12.07 4.41 17.59
CA THR A 278 11.30 3.48 18.40
C THR A 278 10.49 4.23 19.44
N LEU A 279 9.15 4.12 19.39
CA LEU A 279 8.29 4.65 20.43
C LEU A 279 8.82 4.15 21.79
N SER A 280 9.29 5.06 22.63
CA SER A 280 9.81 4.69 23.93
C SER A 280 8.74 3.98 24.75
N SER A 281 9.14 3.09 25.65
CA SER A 281 8.19 2.38 26.54
C SER A 281 7.28 3.37 27.28
N ALA A 282 7.81 4.52 27.71
CA ALA A 282 7.03 5.58 28.34
C ALA A 282 5.98 6.19 27.41
N LYS A 283 6.30 6.45 26.12
CA LYS A 283 5.32 6.92 25.14
C LYS A 283 4.23 5.87 24.88
N LYS A 284 4.60 4.58 24.79
CA LYS A 284 3.64 3.48 24.62
C LYS A 284 2.65 3.40 25.78
N THR A 285 3.12 3.50 27.02
CA THR A 285 2.25 3.49 28.21
C THR A 285 1.29 4.68 28.20
N LYS A 286 1.77 5.89 27.90
CA LYS A 286 0.92 7.08 27.83
C LYS A 286 -0.10 7.02 26.69
N ALA A 287 0.30 6.52 25.52
CA ALA A 287 -0.61 6.30 24.41
C ALA A 287 -1.73 5.31 24.80
N ARG A 288 -1.39 4.24 25.50
CA ARG A 288 -2.38 3.29 26.04
C ARG A 288 -3.34 3.96 27.04
N GLU A 289 -2.84 4.79 27.95
CA GLU A 289 -3.69 5.53 28.88
C GLU A 289 -4.63 6.50 28.16
N ALA A 290 -4.17 7.13 27.07
CA ALA A 290 -5.00 7.96 26.22
C ALA A 290 -6.08 7.14 25.49
N VAL A 291 -5.72 5.95 24.99
CA VAL A 291 -6.65 4.98 24.39
C VAL A 291 -7.73 4.55 25.38
N GLN A 292 -7.33 4.13 26.58
CA GLN A 292 -8.25 3.73 27.64
C GLN A 292 -9.23 4.86 27.99
N ARG A 293 -8.74 6.10 28.09
CA ARG A 293 -9.57 7.26 28.42
C ARG A 293 -10.64 7.54 27.37
N LEU A 294 -10.28 7.49 26.09
CA LEU A 294 -11.26 7.69 25.01
C LEU A 294 -12.30 6.58 24.99
N LEU A 295 -11.87 5.32 25.08
CA LEU A 295 -12.81 4.20 25.12
C LEU A 295 -13.78 4.30 26.30
N GLN A 296 -13.28 4.69 27.48
CA GLN A 296 -14.12 4.91 28.65
C GLN A 296 -15.18 6.02 28.45
N GLN A 297 -14.90 6.99 27.59
CA GLN A 297 -15.77 8.14 27.32
C GLN A 297 -16.78 7.88 26.19
N GLU A 298 -16.30 7.40 25.04
CA GLU A 298 -17.11 7.25 23.82
C GLU A 298 -17.73 5.83 23.70
N PHE A 299 -17.14 4.84 24.39
CA PHE A 299 -17.53 3.43 24.34
C PHE A 299 -17.65 2.84 25.75
N SER A 300 -18.33 3.53 26.67
CA SER A 300 -18.33 3.24 28.12
C SER A 300 -18.62 1.78 28.48
N GLU A 301 -19.47 1.11 27.69
CA GLU A 301 -19.92 -0.28 27.89
C GLU A 301 -18.97 -1.35 27.32
N ASP A 302 -17.85 -0.94 26.72
CA ASP A 302 -16.93 -1.81 25.99
C ASP A 302 -15.66 -2.19 26.78
N SER A 303 -15.66 -1.97 28.09
CA SER A 303 -14.53 -2.36 28.95
C SER A 303 -14.20 -3.83 28.76
N GLY A 304 -12.95 -4.14 28.40
CA GLY A 304 -12.48 -5.49 28.14
C GLY A 304 -12.84 -6.10 26.78
N LYS A 305 -13.60 -5.40 25.93
CA LYS A 305 -13.97 -5.91 24.58
C LYS A 305 -12.90 -5.65 23.52
N TRP A 306 -12.01 -4.70 23.76
CA TRP A 306 -10.99 -4.24 22.80
C TRP A 306 -9.57 -4.58 23.26
N ARG A 307 -8.75 -5.04 22.31
CA ARG A 307 -7.29 -5.11 22.44
C ARG A 307 -6.63 -4.01 21.61
N LEU A 308 -5.64 -3.34 22.18
CA LEU A 308 -4.72 -2.49 21.44
C LEU A 308 -3.75 -3.41 20.69
N ALA A 309 -3.97 -3.55 19.38
CA ALA A 309 -3.22 -4.46 18.53
C ALA A 309 -1.90 -3.84 18.08
N THR A 310 -1.98 -2.61 17.56
CA THR A 310 -0.86 -1.95 16.90
C THR A 310 -0.83 -0.45 17.22
N ILE A 311 0.37 0.12 17.34
CA ILE A 311 0.58 1.57 17.28
C ILE A 311 1.60 1.89 16.18
N TYR A 312 1.32 2.90 15.37
CA TYR A 312 2.29 3.41 14.39
C TYR A 312 2.24 4.94 14.31
N ARG A 313 3.30 5.52 13.77
CA ARG A 313 3.41 6.96 13.54
C ARG A 313 3.19 7.23 12.06
N GLU A 314 2.34 8.20 11.78
CA GLU A 314 2.16 8.76 10.45
C GLU A 314 2.22 10.28 10.61
N HIS A 315 3.24 10.90 10.01
CA HIS A 315 3.54 12.33 10.15
C HIS A 315 3.62 12.79 11.63
N THR A 316 2.79 13.77 12.00
CA THR A 316 2.69 14.35 13.35
C THR A 316 1.71 13.60 14.25
N TYR A 317 1.15 12.48 13.80
CA TYR A 317 0.16 11.71 14.54
C TYR A 317 0.66 10.31 14.92
N LEU A 318 0.06 9.77 15.98
CA LEU A 318 0.14 8.37 16.33
C LEU A 318 -1.23 7.73 16.14
N PHE A 319 -1.23 6.65 15.38
CA PHE A 319 -2.39 5.82 15.13
C PHE A 319 -2.32 4.61 16.05
N ALA A 320 -3.38 4.40 16.82
CA ALA A 320 -3.56 3.26 17.70
C ALA A 320 -4.74 2.42 17.19
N GLU A 321 -4.43 1.23 16.68
CA GLU A 321 -5.44 0.31 16.15
C GLU A 321 -5.91 -0.66 17.23
N LEU A 322 -7.22 -0.71 17.40
CA LEU A 322 -7.90 -1.62 18.30
C LEU A 322 -8.69 -2.67 17.53
N ARG A 323 -8.58 -3.91 18.00
CA ARG A 323 -9.30 -5.07 17.48
C ARG A 323 -10.11 -5.72 18.61
N PRO A 324 -11.19 -6.44 18.30
CA PRO A 324 -11.93 -7.23 19.28
C PRO A 324 -11.01 -8.23 20.00
N VAL A 325 -11.28 -8.46 21.29
CA VAL A 325 -10.61 -9.52 22.05
C VAL A 325 -11.00 -10.89 21.51
N GLU A 326 -12.29 -11.05 21.20
CA GLU A 326 -12.86 -12.24 20.57
C GLU A 326 -13.27 -11.88 19.13
N PRO A 327 -12.37 -12.06 18.15
CA PRO A 327 -12.72 -11.88 16.74
C PRO A 327 -13.76 -12.93 16.32
N GLY A 328 -14.67 -12.51 15.45
CA GLY A 328 -15.63 -13.42 14.82
C GLY A 328 -14.99 -14.23 13.68
N HIS A 329 -15.82 -14.87 12.86
CA HIS A 329 -15.36 -15.52 11.63
C HIS A 329 -15.42 -14.60 10.41
N ARG A 330 -16.05 -13.43 10.51
CA ARG A 330 -16.25 -12.51 9.38
C ARG A 330 -14.94 -11.96 8.86
N ILE A 331 -14.81 -11.91 7.53
CA ILE A 331 -13.63 -11.35 6.87
C ILE A 331 -13.50 -9.84 7.11
N ILE A 332 -14.63 -9.17 7.29
CA ILE A 332 -14.69 -7.79 7.78
C ILE A 332 -14.89 -7.91 9.28
N GLU A 333 -13.94 -7.38 10.06
CA GLU A 333 -14.01 -7.34 11.52
C GLU A 333 -14.12 -5.89 12.03
N PRO A 334 -14.79 -5.65 13.17
CA PRO A 334 -14.75 -4.35 13.81
C PRO A 334 -13.31 -3.92 14.08
N LYS A 335 -13.00 -2.66 13.82
CA LYS A 335 -11.72 -2.01 14.04
C LYS A 335 -11.99 -0.56 14.44
N LEU A 336 -11.43 -0.16 15.58
CA LEU A 336 -11.34 1.24 15.96
C LEU A 336 -9.91 1.71 15.72
N THR A 337 -9.74 2.85 15.07
CA THR A 337 -8.43 3.48 14.94
C THR A 337 -8.47 4.85 15.60
N MET A 338 -7.72 4.98 16.68
CA MET A 338 -7.57 6.25 17.40
C MET A 338 -6.39 7.05 16.86
N ILE A 339 -6.59 8.36 16.75
CA ILE A 339 -5.60 9.31 16.24
C ILE A 339 -5.20 10.23 17.40
N LEU A 340 -3.93 10.17 17.77
CA LEU A 340 -3.33 10.95 18.84
C LEU A 340 -2.31 11.94 18.25
N ASP A 341 -2.13 13.09 18.88
CA ASP A 341 -0.99 13.95 18.60
C ASP A 341 0.32 13.27 19.02
N ALA A 342 1.32 13.17 18.15
CA ALA A 342 2.54 12.40 18.43
C ALA A 342 3.44 13.02 19.51
N SER A 343 3.27 14.32 19.78
CA SER A 343 4.08 15.07 20.74
C SER A 343 3.47 15.06 22.13
N THR A 344 2.18 15.34 22.22
CA THR A 344 1.40 15.50 23.47
C THR A 344 0.69 14.21 23.88
N LEU A 345 0.41 13.31 22.93
CA LEU A 345 -0.39 12.08 23.10
C LEU A 345 -1.85 12.35 23.47
N GLU A 346 -2.34 13.57 23.23
CA GLU A 346 -3.75 13.89 23.37
C GLU A 346 -4.57 13.22 22.27
N PRO A 347 -5.72 12.59 22.59
CA PRO A 347 -6.63 12.11 21.57
C PRO A 347 -7.20 13.27 20.76
N LEU A 348 -7.09 13.17 19.44
CA LEU A 348 -7.57 14.20 18.51
C LEU A 348 -8.82 13.74 17.77
N ASN A 349 -8.85 12.48 17.33
CA ASN A 349 -9.96 11.93 16.56
C ASN A 349 -9.95 10.39 16.65
N TYR A 350 -11.00 9.74 16.14
CA TYR A 350 -11.05 8.30 15.96
C TYR A 350 -11.89 7.94 14.73
N THR A 351 -11.65 6.75 14.19
CA THR A 351 -12.46 6.15 13.13
C THR A 351 -12.97 4.80 13.58
N ASP A 352 -14.18 4.46 13.15
CA ASP A 352 -14.86 3.22 13.47
C ASP A 352 -15.39 2.58 12.18
N ASN A 353 -14.83 1.42 11.82
CA ASN A 353 -15.22 0.75 10.59
C ASN A 353 -16.54 -0.03 10.70
N ARG A 354 -17.21 -0.05 11.87
CA ARG A 354 -18.51 -0.73 12.02
C ARG A 354 -19.58 -0.18 11.10
N ILE A 355 -19.45 1.07 10.65
CA ILE A 355 -20.32 1.64 9.62
C ILE A 355 -20.32 0.83 8.31
N LEU A 356 -19.19 0.19 7.96
CA LEU A 356 -19.11 -0.70 6.79
C LEU A 356 -19.93 -1.98 6.99
N MET A 357 -20.14 -2.40 8.23
CA MET A 357 -20.94 -3.58 8.54
C MET A 357 -22.44 -3.32 8.46
N GLU A 358 -22.88 -2.06 8.58
CA GLU A 358 -24.29 -1.69 8.46
C GLU A 358 -24.85 -2.05 7.07
N ILE A 359 -24.00 -2.05 6.05
CA ILE A 359 -24.35 -2.49 4.68
C ILE A 359 -24.87 -3.94 4.66
N PHE A 360 -24.37 -4.79 5.57
CA PHE A 360 -24.70 -6.21 5.65
C PHE A 360 -25.62 -6.55 6.83
N GLN A 361 -26.26 -5.55 7.45
CA GLN A 361 -27.10 -5.77 8.64
C GLN A 361 -28.31 -6.68 8.37
N ASP A 362 -28.85 -6.62 7.16
CA ASP A 362 -30.04 -7.36 6.73
C ASP A 362 -29.69 -8.74 6.13
N PHE A 363 -28.39 -9.07 6.04
CA PHE A 363 -27.96 -10.35 5.49
C PHE A 363 -28.31 -11.49 6.44
N LYS A 364 -28.78 -12.60 5.88
CA LYS A 364 -28.98 -13.83 6.65
C LYS A 364 -27.63 -14.27 7.24
N VAL A 365 -27.63 -14.65 8.52
CA VAL A 365 -26.44 -15.19 9.20
C VAL A 365 -25.96 -16.49 8.56
N ALA A 366 -24.67 -16.77 8.67
CA ALA A 366 -24.10 -17.97 8.08
C ALA A 366 -24.64 -19.24 8.74
N ASP A 367 -24.93 -20.23 7.90
CA ASP A 367 -25.33 -21.55 8.35
C ASP A 367 -24.15 -22.26 9.04
N THR A 368 -24.48 -23.17 9.97
CA THR A 368 -23.48 -23.88 10.77
C THR A 368 -22.64 -24.83 9.91
N PRO A 369 -21.30 -24.78 10.00
CA PRO A 369 -20.42 -25.74 9.32
C PRO A 369 -20.79 -27.20 9.60
N VAL A 370 -20.89 -27.99 8.53
CA VAL A 370 -21.18 -29.44 8.56
C VAL A 370 -19.90 -30.25 8.32
N ILE A 371 -19.00 -29.76 7.48
CA ILE A 371 -17.72 -30.42 7.21
C ILE A 371 -16.62 -29.92 8.15
N THR A 372 -15.58 -30.72 8.31
CA THR A 372 -14.42 -30.38 9.12
C THR A 372 -13.37 -29.60 8.32
N LYS A 373 -12.54 -28.82 9.02
CA LYS A 373 -11.32 -28.19 8.46
C LYS A 373 -10.44 -29.18 7.68
N LYS A 374 -10.32 -30.42 8.17
CA LYS A 374 -9.49 -31.44 7.53
C LYS A 374 -10.07 -31.86 6.18
N GLU A 375 -11.37 -32.16 6.13
CA GLU A 375 -12.07 -32.53 4.89
C GLU A 375 -12.05 -31.38 3.87
N ALA A 376 -12.18 -30.13 4.33
CA ALA A 376 -12.05 -28.96 3.48
C ALA A 376 -10.63 -28.85 2.89
N PHE A 377 -9.59 -28.98 3.72
CA PHE A 377 -8.21 -28.89 3.25
C PHE A 377 -7.85 -30.02 2.26
N GLU A 378 -8.36 -31.23 2.45
CA GLU A 378 -8.22 -32.33 1.48
C GLU A 378 -8.80 -31.97 0.10
N LYS A 379 -9.79 -31.09 0.02
CA LYS A 379 -10.29 -30.56 -1.26
C LYS A 379 -9.43 -29.42 -1.79
N LEU A 380 -8.91 -28.55 -0.92
CA LEU A 380 -8.12 -27.38 -1.30
C LEU A 380 -6.67 -27.66 -1.69
N HIS A 381 -6.05 -28.75 -1.21
CA HIS A 381 -4.60 -28.93 -1.37
C HIS A 381 -4.12 -28.92 -2.84
N ASN A 382 -4.95 -29.41 -3.78
CA ASN A 382 -4.66 -29.39 -5.22
C ASN A 382 -4.84 -28.01 -5.89
N HIS A 383 -5.41 -27.05 -5.16
CA HIS A 383 -5.65 -25.68 -5.58
C HIS A 383 -4.66 -24.69 -4.94
N LEU A 384 -3.67 -25.18 -4.17
CA LEU A 384 -2.63 -24.35 -3.59
C LEU A 384 -1.62 -23.97 -4.68
N GLU A 385 -1.36 -22.67 -4.79
CA GLU A 385 -0.30 -22.14 -5.65
C GLU A 385 0.91 -21.76 -4.80
N ILE A 386 2.09 -22.11 -5.29
CA ILE A 386 3.37 -21.80 -4.65
C ILE A 386 4.21 -21.07 -5.68
N THR A 387 4.40 -19.77 -5.50
CA THR A 387 5.21 -18.94 -6.41
C THR A 387 6.45 -18.39 -5.70
N PRO A 388 7.65 -18.43 -6.31
CA PRO A 388 8.83 -17.81 -5.73
C PRO A 388 8.64 -16.28 -5.69
N VAL A 389 9.04 -15.66 -4.59
CA VAL A 389 8.98 -14.21 -4.39
C VAL A 389 10.08 -13.76 -3.45
N TYR A 390 10.67 -12.60 -3.72
CA TYR A 390 11.62 -11.95 -2.82
C TYR A 390 10.89 -11.07 -1.83
N VAL A 391 11.00 -11.35 -0.53
CA VAL A 391 10.30 -10.60 0.53
C VAL A 391 11.27 -9.74 1.32
N TYR A 392 10.99 -8.44 1.41
CA TYR A 392 11.79 -7.51 2.20
C TYR A 392 11.76 -7.84 3.69
N GLN A 393 12.92 -7.82 4.33
CA GLN A 393 13.09 -8.03 5.77
C GLN A 393 13.60 -6.73 6.40
N PRO A 394 12.74 -5.97 7.10
CA PRO A 394 13.11 -4.67 7.66
C PRO A 394 14.32 -4.71 8.60
N HIS A 395 14.47 -5.79 9.39
CA HIS A 395 15.58 -5.95 10.32
C HIS A 395 16.93 -6.15 9.63
N GLN A 396 16.93 -6.74 8.43
CA GLN A 396 18.13 -7.03 7.65
C GLN A 396 18.37 -5.99 6.54
N LYS A 397 17.35 -5.18 6.21
CA LYS A 397 17.33 -4.24 5.09
C LYS A 397 17.67 -4.93 3.75
N SER A 398 17.20 -6.17 3.60
CA SER A 398 17.45 -7.01 2.44
C SER A 398 16.22 -7.83 2.09
N TYR A 399 16.17 -8.32 0.86
CA TYR A 399 15.15 -9.22 0.37
C TYR A 399 15.64 -10.66 0.47
N ILE A 400 14.78 -11.54 1.00
CA ILE A 400 15.04 -12.98 1.09
C ILE A 400 14.08 -13.75 0.17
N LEU A 401 14.52 -14.88 -0.35
CA LEU A 401 13.64 -15.72 -1.16
C LEU A 401 12.61 -16.43 -0.26
N CYS A 402 11.35 -16.36 -0.67
CA CYS A 402 10.21 -17.01 -0.04
C CYS A 402 9.36 -17.70 -1.11
N GLY A 403 8.50 -18.62 -0.69
CA GLY A 403 7.32 -19.01 -1.47
C GLY A 403 6.13 -18.17 -1.02
N LYS A 404 5.43 -17.53 -1.95
CA LYS A 404 4.07 -17.03 -1.73
C LYS A 404 3.13 -18.22 -1.88
N ILE A 405 2.37 -18.51 -0.83
CA ILE A 405 1.35 -19.55 -0.82
C ILE A 405 0.00 -18.84 -0.89
N GLU A 406 -0.78 -19.18 -1.89
CA GLU A 406 -2.13 -18.64 -2.07
C GLU A 406 -3.09 -19.71 -2.61
N CYS A 407 -4.38 -19.44 -2.45
CA CYS A 407 -5.45 -20.32 -2.88
C CYS A 407 -6.65 -19.46 -3.27
N ALA A 408 -6.92 -19.34 -4.56
CA ALA A 408 -8.10 -18.62 -5.07
C ALA A 408 -9.42 -19.36 -4.75
N ASN A 409 -9.35 -20.57 -4.21
CA ASN A 409 -10.51 -21.39 -3.93
C ASN A 409 -10.78 -21.52 -2.42
N GLY A 410 -12.05 -21.61 -2.07
CA GLY A 410 -12.55 -21.98 -0.77
C GLY A 410 -13.42 -23.24 -0.83
N VAL A 411 -13.83 -23.75 0.32
CA VAL A 411 -14.81 -24.84 0.43
C VAL A 411 -15.99 -24.35 1.26
N ASP A 412 -17.18 -24.41 0.69
CA ASP A 412 -18.42 -24.15 1.42
C ASP A 412 -18.51 -25.12 2.61
N ALA A 413 -18.57 -24.57 3.82
CA ALA A 413 -18.50 -25.35 5.04
C ALA A 413 -19.79 -26.16 5.30
N VAL A 414 -20.86 -25.89 4.55
CA VAL A 414 -22.17 -26.56 4.68
C VAL A 414 -22.34 -27.62 3.60
N THR A 415 -22.08 -27.29 2.33
CA THR A 415 -22.25 -28.22 1.20
C THR A 415 -21.01 -29.06 0.94
N GLY A 416 -19.83 -28.55 1.31
CA GLY A 416 -18.54 -29.12 0.97
C GLY A 416 -18.12 -28.90 -0.48
N GLU A 417 -18.80 -28.05 -1.23
CA GLU A 417 -18.41 -27.73 -2.61
C GLU A 417 -17.22 -26.76 -2.64
N VAL A 418 -16.34 -26.92 -3.64
CA VAL A 418 -15.24 -25.98 -3.89
C VAL A 418 -15.81 -24.77 -4.62
N VAL A 419 -15.50 -23.58 -4.14
CA VAL A 419 -15.95 -22.30 -4.69
C VAL A 419 -14.74 -21.43 -5.04
N ASN A 420 -14.83 -20.68 -6.13
CA ASN A 420 -13.87 -19.62 -6.42
C ASN A 420 -14.16 -18.43 -5.49
N LEU A 421 -13.13 -17.82 -4.91
CA LEU A 421 -13.24 -16.67 -4.02
C LEU A 421 -13.07 -15.33 -4.75
N ASP A 422 -12.61 -15.36 -5.99
CA ASP A 422 -12.45 -14.19 -6.87
C ASP A 422 -13.71 -13.91 -7.72
N GLU A 423 -14.73 -14.78 -7.64
CA GLU A 423 -16.06 -14.66 -8.26
C GLU A 423 -17.15 -14.44 -7.21
#